data_AF-A0A8D8K2S4-F1
#
_entry.id   AF-A0A8D8K2S4-F1
#
_cell.length_a   1.000
_cell.length_b   1.000
_cell.length_c   1.000
_cell.angle_alpha   90.00
_cell.angle_beta   90.00
_cell.angle_gamma   90.00
#
_symmetry.space_group_name_H-M   'P 1'
#
loop_
_entity.id
_entity.type
_entity.pdbx_description
1 polymer ?
#
loop_
_entity_poly.entity_id
_entity_poly.type
_entity_poly.pdbx_seq_one_letter_code
_entity_poly.pdbx_strand_id
1 'polypeptide(L)'
;AQYRKIVDRFAHVIAAEFNGNTHLDEFRLSYRGKEAIGVAWNAGSLAAYSGVNPSYRVYEVEPKSYAVDNHQTYFFDLEETNRKNQKPSWKLEYDMKKAYNLQDLSPSSLHDLFTKLSKDDDLFKKYHSHQVRGVDKNCSEECRKETLCNIVGNELCKTLISK
;
A
#
# COMPACT_ATOMS: atom_id res chain seq x y z
N ALA A 1 12.64 -3.11 -16.37
CA ALA A 1 13.66 -2.15 -16.85
C ALA A 1 13.08 -1.07 -17.77
N GLN A 2 12.35 -1.41 -18.86
CA GLN A 2 11.82 -0.39 -19.78
C GLN A 2 10.65 0.42 -19.19
N TYR A 3 9.72 -0.22 -18.49
CA TYR A 3 8.60 0.44 -17.81
C TYR A 3 9.07 1.60 -16.91
N ARG A 4 10.06 1.36 -16.06
CA ARG A 4 10.64 2.38 -15.16
C ARG A 4 11.16 3.60 -15.91
N LYS A 5 11.75 3.43 -17.10
CA LYS A 5 12.25 4.56 -17.90
C LYS A 5 11.10 5.45 -18.39
N ILE A 6 9.94 4.86 -18.71
CA ILE A 6 8.74 5.60 -19.10
C ILE A 6 8.20 6.37 -17.89
N VAL A 7 8.05 5.69 -16.75
CA VAL A 7 7.60 6.34 -15.50
C VAL A 7 8.53 7.49 -15.12
N ASP A 8 9.85 7.28 -15.15
CA ASP A 8 10.82 8.34 -14.87
C ASP A 8 10.69 9.51 -15.86
N ARG A 9 10.64 9.24 -17.17
CA ARG A 9 10.55 10.28 -18.20
C ARG A 9 9.28 11.13 -18.09
N PHE A 10 8.16 10.51 -17.69
CA PHE A 10 6.82 11.10 -17.69
C PHE A 10 6.22 11.28 -16.29
N ALA A 11 7.04 11.24 -15.23
CA ALA A 11 6.57 11.43 -13.84
C ALA A 11 5.81 12.76 -13.62
N HIS A 12 6.13 13.79 -14.40
CA HIS A 12 5.44 15.09 -14.38
C HIS A 12 4.06 15.08 -15.08
N VAL A 13 3.71 13.98 -15.76
CA VAL A 13 2.44 13.78 -16.47
C VAL A 13 1.59 12.70 -15.80
N ILE A 14 2.23 11.64 -15.30
CA ILE A 14 1.55 10.52 -14.64
C ILE A 14 1.07 10.96 -13.26
N ALA A 15 -0.24 11.07 -13.07
CA ALA A 15 -0.82 11.47 -11.78
C ALA A 15 -0.89 10.33 -10.76
N ALA A 16 -1.12 9.09 -11.21
CA ALA A 16 -1.11 7.88 -10.39
C ALA A 16 -1.04 6.62 -11.26
N GLU A 17 -0.53 5.52 -10.69
CA GLU A 17 -0.61 4.18 -11.27
C GLU A 17 -1.46 3.27 -10.37
N PHE A 18 -2.30 2.41 -10.95
CA PHE A 18 -3.19 1.50 -10.22
C PHE A 18 -2.99 0.06 -10.69
N ASN A 19 -2.69 -0.83 -9.75
CA ASN A 19 -2.35 -2.22 -9.96
C ASN A 19 -3.22 -3.14 -9.10
N GLY A 20 -3.05 -4.45 -9.34
CA GLY A 20 -3.67 -5.53 -8.58
C GLY A 20 -2.74 -6.75 -8.55
N ASN A 21 -3.32 -7.94 -8.71
CA ASN A 21 -2.63 -9.23 -8.86
C ASN A 21 -1.95 -9.79 -7.60
N THR A 22 -1.31 -8.98 -6.75
CA THR A 22 -0.65 -9.54 -5.53
C THR A 22 -1.66 -10.01 -4.48
N HIS A 23 -2.91 -9.54 -4.59
CA HIS A 23 -3.99 -9.73 -3.61
C HIS A 23 -3.76 -9.02 -2.27
N LEU A 24 -2.62 -8.37 -2.08
CA LEU A 24 -2.26 -7.61 -0.89
C LEU A 24 -2.54 -6.12 -1.11
N ASP A 25 -2.74 -5.42 0.00
CA ASP A 25 -2.89 -3.97 -0.01
C ASP A 25 -1.53 -3.28 0.15
N GLU A 26 -1.04 -2.69 -0.94
CA GLU A 26 0.33 -2.19 -1.02
C GLU A 26 0.41 -0.89 -1.82
N PHE A 27 1.55 -0.21 -1.69
CA PHE A 27 1.95 0.82 -2.64
C PHE A 27 3.44 0.68 -2.95
N ARG A 28 3.84 1.15 -4.13
CA ARG A 28 5.21 1.15 -4.60
C ARG A 28 5.61 2.54 -5.06
N LEU A 29 6.73 3.02 -4.57
CA LEU A 29 7.33 4.29 -4.95
C LEU A 29 8.29 4.09 -6.13
N SER A 30 8.21 5.02 -7.08
CA SER A 30 9.14 5.17 -8.18
C SER A 30 10.15 6.26 -7.85
N TYR A 31 11.42 6.06 -8.20
CA TYR A 31 12.52 6.93 -7.80
C TYR A 31 13.38 7.41 -8.97
N ARG A 32 13.85 8.65 -8.87
CA ARG A 32 14.98 9.21 -9.63
C ARG A 32 16.11 9.49 -8.65
N GLY A 33 17.12 8.62 -8.62
CA GLY A 33 18.14 8.66 -7.58
C GLY A 33 17.53 8.40 -6.20
N LYS A 34 17.52 9.40 -5.33
CA LYS A 34 16.90 9.35 -3.99
C LYS A 34 15.53 10.03 -3.90
N GLU A 35 15.13 10.74 -4.95
CA GLU A 35 13.86 11.47 -4.99
C GLU A 35 12.74 10.53 -5.39
N ALA A 36 11.69 10.46 -4.55
CA ALA A 36 10.45 9.77 -4.91
C ALA A 36 9.67 10.64 -5.91
N ILE A 37 9.40 10.09 -7.09
CA ILE A 37 8.82 10.82 -8.23
C ILE A 37 7.44 10.31 -8.64
N GLY A 38 6.97 9.19 -8.08
CA GLY A 38 5.67 8.62 -8.41
C GLY A 38 5.26 7.52 -7.45
N VAL A 39 4.00 7.15 -7.51
CA VAL A 39 3.41 6.08 -6.71
C VAL A 39 2.53 5.19 -7.58
N ALA A 40 2.70 3.88 -7.38
CA ALA A 40 1.83 2.85 -7.91
C ALA A 40 1.08 2.17 -6.77
N TRP A 41 -0.24 2.32 -6.76
CA TRP A 41 -1.11 1.72 -5.78
C TRP A 41 -1.48 0.30 -6.16
N ASN A 42 -1.59 -0.59 -5.20
CA ASN A 42 -2.01 -1.96 -5.40
C ASN A 42 -3.15 -2.26 -4.42
N ALA A 43 -4.35 -2.46 -4.96
CA ALA A 43 -5.51 -2.74 -4.14
C ALA A 43 -5.60 -4.23 -3.78
N GLY A 44 -6.10 -4.52 -2.58
CA GLY A 44 -6.43 -5.89 -2.18
C GLY A 44 -7.45 -6.54 -3.11
N SER A 45 -7.49 -7.87 -3.09
CA SER A 45 -8.38 -8.69 -3.90
C SER A 45 -9.80 -8.82 -3.33
N LEU A 46 -10.79 -8.97 -4.21
CA LEU A 46 -12.09 -9.50 -3.80
C LEU A 46 -12.00 -11.00 -3.44
N ALA A 47 -11.12 -11.75 -4.12
CA ALA A 47 -10.94 -13.18 -3.90
C ALA A 47 -10.15 -13.45 -2.60
N ALA A 48 -10.63 -14.42 -1.82
CA ALA A 48 -9.98 -14.88 -0.59
C ALA A 48 -8.83 -15.90 -0.82
N TYR A 49 -8.46 -16.16 -2.08
CA TYR A 49 -7.50 -17.20 -2.47
C TYR A 49 -6.15 -17.13 -1.72
N SER A 50 -5.69 -15.93 -1.40
CA SER A 50 -4.41 -15.71 -0.70
C SER A 50 -4.52 -15.73 0.83
N GLY A 51 -5.61 -16.28 1.39
CA GLY A 51 -5.82 -16.32 2.83
C GLY A 51 -6.09 -14.94 3.44
N VAL A 52 -6.68 -14.02 2.69
CA VAL A 52 -6.99 -12.65 3.12
C VAL A 52 -8.49 -12.37 3.03
N ASN A 53 -9.01 -11.50 3.91
CA ASN A 53 -10.44 -11.15 3.96
C ASN A 53 -10.89 -10.33 2.75
N PRO A 54 -11.84 -10.74 1.90
CA PRO A 54 -12.27 -10.00 0.70
C PRO A 54 -12.36 -8.48 0.87
N SER A 55 -11.77 -7.71 -0.05
CA SER A 55 -11.73 -6.24 0.03
C SER A 55 -11.99 -5.56 -1.31
N TYR A 56 -12.38 -4.29 -1.24
CA TYR A 56 -12.36 -3.33 -2.35
C TYR A 56 -11.83 -1.97 -1.87
N ARG A 57 -11.42 -1.13 -2.82
CA ARG A 57 -10.88 0.20 -2.55
C ARG A 57 -11.65 1.28 -3.29
N VAL A 58 -11.84 2.41 -2.62
CA VAL A 58 -12.36 3.65 -3.20
C VAL A 58 -11.25 4.69 -3.16
N TYR A 59 -10.97 5.31 -4.30
CA TYR A 59 -10.01 6.41 -4.42
C TYR A 59 -10.75 7.74 -4.53
N GLU A 60 -10.29 8.72 -3.76
CA GLU A 60 -10.67 10.13 -3.89
C GLU A 60 -9.61 10.81 -4.76
N VAL A 61 -10.03 11.43 -5.86
CA VAL A 61 -9.12 12.02 -6.87
C VAL A 61 -9.43 13.50 -7.01
N GLU A 62 -8.38 14.33 -7.00
CA GLU A 62 -8.52 15.76 -7.17
C GLU A 62 -8.86 16.09 -8.65
N PRO A 63 -9.92 16.85 -8.93
CA PRO A 63 -10.49 16.97 -10.26
C PRO A 63 -9.64 17.71 -11.30
N LYS A 64 -8.59 18.45 -10.89
CA LYS A 64 -7.76 19.24 -11.82
C LYS A 64 -6.43 18.56 -12.13
N SER A 65 -5.75 18.09 -11.10
CA SER A 65 -4.44 17.43 -11.13
C SER A 65 -4.56 15.93 -11.38
N TYR A 66 -5.74 15.35 -11.14
CA TYR A 66 -5.99 13.90 -11.16
C TYR A 66 -5.13 13.11 -10.17
N ALA A 67 -4.48 13.79 -9.22
CA ALA A 67 -3.75 13.15 -8.14
C ALA A 67 -4.73 12.47 -7.18
N VAL A 68 -4.31 11.34 -6.63
CA VAL A 68 -5.06 10.67 -5.55
C VAL A 68 -4.92 11.53 -4.29
N ASP A 69 -6.02 12.11 -3.82
CA ASP A 69 -6.05 12.86 -2.55
C ASP A 69 -6.13 11.91 -1.36
N ASN A 70 -6.94 10.85 -1.46
CA ASN A 70 -7.08 9.85 -0.42
C ASN A 70 -7.54 8.50 -0.98
N HIS A 71 -7.48 7.44 -0.17
CA HIS A 71 -8.20 6.21 -0.45
C HIS A 71 -8.70 5.52 0.81
N GLN A 72 -9.77 4.74 0.63
CA GLN A 72 -10.43 3.98 1.67
C GLN A 72 -10.52 2.51 1.25
N THR A 73 -10.15 1.62 2.16
CA THR A 73 -10.30 0.17 1.96
C THR A 73 -11.49 -0.32 2.74
N TYR A 74 -12.34 -1.10 2.09
CA TYR A 74 -13.47 -1.77 2.70
C TYR A 74 -13.26 -3.27 2.61
N PHE A 75 -13.63 -3.97 3.68
CA PHE A 75 -13.50 -5.42 3.76
C PHE A 75 -14.70 -6.02 4.49
N PHE A 76 -14.83 -7.33 4.45
CA PHE A 76 -15.63 -8.06 5.42
C PHE A 76 -14.85 -9.23 5.98
N ASP A 77 -15.11 -9.58 7.24
CA ASP A 77 -14.53 -10.74 7.88
C ASP A 77 -15.20 -12.00 7.31
N LEU A 78 -14.46 -12.75 6.49
CA LEU A 78 -14.96 -13.94 5.80
C LEU A 78 -15.24 -15.06 6.80
N GLU A 79 -14.36 -15.26 7.78
CA GLU A 79 -14.50 -16.31 8.78
C GLU A 79 -15.73 -16.05 9.66
N GLU A 80 -15.88 -14.83 10.17
CA GLU A 80 -17.04 -14.43 10.95
C GLU A 80 -18.34 -14.56 10.14
N THR A 81 -18.32 -14.13 8.88
CA THR A 81 -19.48 -14.22 7.98
C THR A 81 -19.92 -15.66 7.77
N ASN A 82 -18.98 -16.57 7.50
CA ASN A 82 -19.25 -17.99 7.32
C ASN A 82 -19.75 -18.63 8.63
N ARG A 83 -19.09 -18.35 9.76
CA ARG A 83 -19.47 -18.90 11.08
C ARG A 83 -20.88 -18.49 11.50
N LYS A 84 -21.30 -17.26 11.16
CA LYS A 84 -22.64 -16.74 11.46
C LYS A 84 -23.69 -17.12 10.40
N ASN A 85 -23.29 -17.74 9.29
CA ASN A 85 -24.15 -18.06 8.15
C ASN A 85 -25.00 -16.86 7.69
N GLN A 86 -24.35 -15.70 7.53
CA GLN A 86 -25.00 -14.43 7.20
C GLN A 86 -24.47 -13.86 5.89
N LYS A 87 -25.16 -12.84 5.35
CA LYS A 87 -24.63 -12.08 4.21
C LYS A 87 -23.41 -11.26 4.64
N PRO A 88 -22.42 -11.05 3.75
CA PRO A 88 -21.28 -10.19 4.04
C PRO A 88 -21.69 -8.78 4.47
N SER A 89 -21.11 -8.31 5.57
CA SER A 89 -21.25 -6.93 6.02
C SER A 89 -19.94 -6.20 5.76
N TRP A 90 -19.93 -5.38 4.71
CA TRP A 90 -18.78 -4.55 4.33
C TRP A 90 -18.58 -3.42 5.34
N LYS A 91 -17.36 -3.29 5.84
CA LYS A 91 -16.95 -2.29 6.83
C LYS A 91 -15.73 -1.56 6.30
N LEU A 92 -15.60 -0.28 6.67
CA LEU A 92 -14.36 0.46 6.44
C LEU A 92 -13.25 -0.21 7.26
N GLU A 93 -12.20 -0.65 6.57
CA GLU A 93 -10.98 -1.12 7.22
C GLU A 93 -10.17 0.07 7.69
N TYR A 94 -9.79 0.94 6.76
CA TYR A 94 -9.07 2.16 7.05
C TYR A 94 -9.21 3.21 5.93
N ASP A 95 -8.88 4.43 6.33
CA ASP A 95 -8.70 5.60 5.49
C ASP A 95 -7.21 5.96 5.52
N MET A 96 -6.55 6.04 4.36
CA MET A 96 -5.09 6.15 4.27
C MET A 96 -4.53 7.35 5.03
N LYS A 97 -5.08 8.54 4.79
CA LYS A 97 -4.62 9.77 5.44
C LYS A 97 -4.84 9.72 6.95
N LYS A 98 -6.02 9.29 7.40
CA LYS A 98 -6.32 9.17 8.84
C LYS A 98 -5.47 8.10 9.52
N ALA A 99 -5.29 6.95 8.89
CA ALA A 99 -4.56 5.82 9.47
C ALA A 99 -3.09 6.15 9.69
N TYR A 100 -2.45 6.88 8.78
CA TYR A 100 -1.01 7.17 8.84
C TYR A 100 -0.70 8.64 9.15
N ASN A 101 -1.71 9.42 9.54
CA ASN A 101 -1.61 10.84 9.87
C ASN A 101 -0.89 11.66 8.77
N LEU A 102 -1.33 11.46 7.52
CA LEU A 102 -0.78 12.12 6.34
C LEU A 102 -1.62 13.34 5.94
N GLN A 103 -0.95 14.43 5.59
CA GLN A 103 -1.60 15.63 5.05
C GLN A 103 -1.95 15.47 3.56
N ASP A 104 -1.13 14.73 2.82
CA ASP A 104 -1.31 14.40 1.40
C ASP A 104 -0.68 13.04 1.08
N LEU A 105 -0.97 12.52 -0.11
CA LEU A 105 -0.41 11.27 -0.63
C LEU A 105 0.64 11.53 -1.73
N SER A 106 1.36 12.65 -1.66
CA SER A 106 2.46 12.92 -2.58
C SER A 106 3.59 11.88 -2.44
N PRO A 107 4.39 11.63 -3.49
CA PRO A 107 5.53 10.71 -3.41
C PRO A 107 6.50 11.04 -2.26
N SER A 108 6.67 12.33 -1.92
CA SER A 108 7.50 12.76 -0.80
C SER A 108 6.89 12.35 0.55
N SER A 109 5.60 12.64 0.78
CA SER A 109 4.90 12.25 2.02
C SER A 109 4.88 10.74 2.21
N LEU A 110 4.75 9.98 1.12
CA LEU A 110 4.79 8.52 1.16
C LEU A 110 6.21 7.98 1.39
N HIS A 111 7.25 8.66 0.91
CA HIS A 111 8.64 8.34 1.25
C HIS A 111 8.93 8.60 2.74
N ASP A 112 8.37 9.66 3.32
CA ASP A 112 8.47 9.94 4.75
C ASP A 112 7.74 8.86 5.57
N LEU A 113 6.56 8.42 5.12
CA LEU A 113 5.87 7.27 5.71
C LEU A 113 6.75 6.02 5.65
N PHE A 114 7.32 5.68 4.50
CA PHE A 114 8.27 4.58 4.37
C PHE A 114 9.46 4.70 5.35
N THR A 115 10.03 5.89 5.48
CA THR A 115 11.15 6.14 6.40
C THR A 115 10.74 5.93 7.86
N LYS A 116 9.49 6.26 8.24
CA LYS A 116 8.95 5.95 9.56
C LYS A 116 8.70 4.45 9.73
N LEU A 117 8.08 3.80 8.74
CA LEU A 117 7.82 2.35 8.73
C LEU A 117 9.10 1.52 8.92
N SER A 118 10.23 1.98 8.38
CA SER A 118 11.50 1.25 8.55
C SER A 118 12.06 1.32 9.98
N LYS A 119 11.65 2.29 10.80
CA LYS A 119 12.20 2.55 12.14
C LYS A 119 11.22 2.28 13.29
N ASP A 120 9.93 2.33 13.02
CA ASP A 120 8.86 2.20 14.01
C ASP A 120 8.13 0.86 13.80
N ASP A 121 8.32 -0.05 14.75
CA ASP A 121 7.77 -1.41 14.68
C ASP A 121 6.25 -1.45 14.81
N ASP A 122 5.66 -0.57 15.60
CA ASP A 122 4.22 -0.57 15.80
C ASP A 122 3.51 0.05 14.60
N LEU A 123 4.11 1.09 14.01
CA LEU A 123 3.65 1.63 12.72
C LEU A 123 3.78 0.59 11.60
N PHE A 124 4.88 -0.17 11.57
CA PHE A 124 5.05 -1.25 10.60
C PHE A 124 4.00 -2.36 10.79
N LYS A 125 3.79 -2.85 12.01
CA LYS A 125 2.76 -3.86 12.31
C LYS A 125 1.37 -3.38 11.92
N LYS A 126 1.06 -2.10 12.13
CA LYS A 126 -0.19 -1.49 11.67
C LYS A 126 -0.31 -1.52 10.14
N TYR A 127 0.75 -1.15 9.41
CA TYR A 127 0.78 -1.22 7.95
C TYR A 127 0.60 -2.65 7.45
N HIS A 128 1.35 -3.60 8.00
CA HIS A 128 1.25 -5.02 7.65
C HIS A 128 -0.15 -5.58 7.93
N SER A 129 -0.77 -5.19 9.06
CA SER A 129 -2.15 -5.58 9.36
C SER A 129 -3.14 -5.10 8.28
N HIS A 130 -2.95 -3.92 7.70
CA HIS A 130 -3.77 -3.48 6.56
C HIS A 130 -3.42 -4.24 5.28
N GLN A 131 -2.13 -4.47 5.02
CA GLN A 131 -1.65 -5.22 3.84
C GLN A 131 -2.32 -6.60 3.70
N VAL A 132 -2.48 -7.30 4.81
CA VAL A 132 -3.08 -8.66 4.90
C VAL A 132 -4.54 -8.66 5.35
N ARG A 133 -5.20 -7.50 5.42
CA ARG A 133 -6.58 -7.31 5.89
C ARG A 133 -6.92 -7.99 7.22
N GLY A 134 -5.99 -7.86 8.17
CA GLY A 134 -6.12 -8.29 9.56
C GLY A 134 -6.01 -9.79 9.81
N VAL A 135 -5.74 -10.61 8.78
CA VAL A 135 -5.70 -12.08 8.90
C VAL A 135 -4.41 -12.58 9.54
N ASP A 136 -3.25 -12.33 8.92
CA ASP A 136 -1.94 -12.67 9.49
C ASP A 136 -1.18 -11.43 9.93
N LYS A 137 -1.23 -11.14 11.23
CA LYS A 137 -0.54 -9.97 11.79
C LYS A 137 0.92 -10.26 12.12
N ASN A 138 1.34 -11.53 12.07
CA ASN A 138 2.70 -11.91 12.38
C ASN A 138 3.56 -11.70 11.13
N CYS A 139 4.64 -10.95 11.28
CA CYS A 139 5.59 -10.71 10.20
C CYS A 139 6.99 -10.89 10.78
N SER A 140 7.72 -11.88 10.28
CA SER A 140 9.12 -12.11 10.63
C SER A 140 10.01 -10.95 10.16
N GLU A 141 11.26 -10.90 10.62
CA GLU A 141 12.25 -9.94 10.11
C GLU A 141 12.42 -10.02 8.58
N GLU A 142 12.32 -11.23 8.03
CA GLU A 142 12.37 -11.46 6.58
C GLU A 142 11.14 -10.87 5.88
N CYS A 143 9.94 -11.15 6.40
CA CYS A 143 8.70 -10.54 5.92
C CYS A 143 8.75 -8.99 5.99
N ARG A 144 9.29 -8.43 7.08
CA ARG A 144 9.45 -6.99 7.25
C ARG A 144 10.34 -6.42 6.17
N LYS A 145 11.50 -7.06 5.96
CA LYS A 145 12.46 -6.70 4.94
C LYS A 145 11.87 -6.72 3.54
N GLU A 146 11.14 -7.78 3.19
CA GLU A 146 10.47 -7.90 1.89
C GLU A 146 9.39 -6.84 1.70
N THR A 147 8.56 -6.59 2.72
CA THR A 147 7.51 -5.57 2.70
C THR A 147 8.10 -4.19 2.45
N LEU A 148 9.15 -3.82 3.18
CA LEU A 148 9.85 -2.55 2.99
C LEU A 148 10.53 -2.48 1.62
N CYS A 149 11.14 -3.58 1.15
CA CYS A 149 11.70 -3.65 -0.20
C CYS A 149 10.67 -3.48 -1.30
N ASN A 150 9.45 -3.99 -1.12
CA ASN A 150 8.38 -3.88 -2.11
C ASN A 150 7.92 -2.43 -2.28
N ILE A 151 7.94 -1.63 -1.21
CA ILE A 151 7.62 -0.20 -1.26
C ILE A 151 8.63 0.57 -2.12
N VAL A 152 9.95 0.38 -1.92
CA VAL A 152 10.98 1.19 -2.60
C VAL A 152 11.64 0.53 -3.81
N GLY A 153 11.38 -0.75 -4.02
CA GLY A 153 12.04 -1.59 -5.02
C GLY A 153 13.45 -2.06 -4.64
N ASN A 154 13.89 -3.13 -5.29
CA ASN A 154 15.11 -3.88 -4.95
C ASN A 154 16.43 -3.08 -5.02
N GLU A 155 16.52 -2.05 -5.88
CA GLU A 155 17.76 -1.27 -6.02
C GLU A 155 18.03 -0.39 -4.80
N LEU A 156 16.99 0.31 -4.30
CA LEU A 156 17.10 1.14 -3.09
C LEU A 156 17.04 0.31 -1.81
N CYS A 157 16.39 -0.84 -1.85
CA CYS A 157 16.30 -1.70 -0.68
C CYS A 157 17.68 -2.13 -0.15
N LYS A 158 18.63 -2.42 -1.06
CA LYS A 158 20.02 -2.77 -0.71
C LYS A 158 20.75 -1.68 0.08
N THR A 159 20.41 -0.42 -0.15
CA THR A 159 21.03 0.74 0.51
C THR A 159 20.40 1.06 1.87
N LEU A 160 19.16 0.61 2.09
CA LEU A 160 18.38 0.86 3.30
C LEU A 160 18.58 -0.20 4.39
N ILE A 161 18.86 -1.45 4.01
CA ILE A 161 19.05 -2.58 4.94
C ILE A 161 20.53 -2.80 5.33
N SER A 162 21.45 -2.08 4.69
CA SER A 162 22.89 -2.16 4.98
C SER A 162 23.35 -1.24 6.13
N LYS A 163 22.41 -0.73 6.93
CA LYS A 163 22.65 0.05 8.15
C LYS A 163 21.89 -0.60 9.29
#